data_AF-A0A7L4XWG0-F1
#
_entry.id   AF-A0A7L4XWG0-F1
#
_cell.length_a   1.000
_cell.length_b   1.000
_cell.length_c   1.000
_cell.angle_alpha   90.00
_cell.angle_beta   90.00
_cell.angle_gamma   90.00
#
_symmetry.space_group_name_H-M   'P 1'
#
loop_
_entity.id
_entity.type
_entity.pdbx_description
1 polymer ?
#
loop_
_entity_poly.entity_id
_entity_poly.type
_entity_poly.pdbx_seq_one_letter_code
_entity_poly.pdbx_strand_id
1 'polypeptide(L)'
;MTNSSSSSTIVPDTVWLGHGRHLGPEAERDVRRNLIALKAAGVIDAFLDLDPIEAARSTDLFPRDESADAGPAARRLFEARWRAADGVTVRAQLTTYGSESRRVESEGVTWVLAAEAERAWEASWPSPATVFWPDSDQVDWDHERVPGVRLRTTNHLPKDDGELRRLLRDCTRQSWFIHVVVHEAMTPDARGRRPITAFLPPSLRHRVVEHRATPEQALIADFAMKRELGVGLPRGGAVVLPPTPRVPGYDTERFTVRDVFLDGTEPTELLQAITDFASLPRPLPADAEQVLTRLRQGWHLLTPDEELVHARAMVTKYAKALEAMTASCDLYREAAESALAALAEATSGNNASRTPTPATAGQDTSPLKTLTKTFALFRSPNR
;
A
#
# COMPACT_ATOMS: atom_id res chain seq x y z
N MET A 1 19.64 -12.21 10.48
CA MET A 1 18.35 -12.92 10.48
C MET A 1 17.32 -11.95 11.04
N THR A 2 16.60 -11.26 10.17
CA THR A 2 15.56 -10.30 10.55
C THR A 2 14.23 -11.04 10.62
N ASN A 3 13.63 -11.09 11.80
CA ASN A 3 12.27 -11.59 12.00
C ASN A 3 11.31 -10.63 11.32
N SER A 4 10.80 -11.00 10.14
CA SER A 4 9.65 -10.37 9.53
C SER A 4 8.40 -10.81 10.28
N SER A 5 8.06 -10.09 11.35
CA SER A 5 6.74 -10.13 11.95
C SER A 5 5.74 -9.70 10.87
N SER A 6 5.05 -10.65 10.25
CA SER A 6 3.93 -10.35 9.36
C SER A 6 2.85 -9.67 10.20
N SER A 7 2.64 -8.38 9.99
CA SER A 7 1.49 -7.66 10.55
C SER A 7 0.22 -8.38 10.10
N SER A 8 -0.64 -8.78 11.05
CA SER A 8 -1.93 -9.44 10.77
C SER A 8 -3.01 -8.42 10.39
N THR A 9 -2.61 -7.23 9.94
CA THR A 9 -3.51 -6.12 9.65
C THR A 9 -4.36 -6.49 8.44
N ILE A 10 -5.69 -6.42 8.60
CA ILE A 10 -6.64 -6.69 7.52
C ILE A 10 -6.78 -5.42 6.68
N VAL A 11 -6.89 -5.56 5.35
CA VAL A 11 -7.21 -4.45 4.46
C VAL A 11 -8.58 -3.87 4.86
N PRO A 12 -8.68 -2.57 5.19
CA PRO A 12 -9.97 -1.94 5.47
C PRO A 12 -10.93 -2.08 4.29
N ASP A 13 -12.22 -2.27 4.57
CA ASP A 13 -13.26 -2.39 3.54
C ASP A 13 -13.46 -1.11 2.72
N THR A 14 -13.02 0.04 3.24
CA THR A 14 -13.00 1.34 2.56
C THR A 14 -11.88 1.49 1.52
N VAL A 15 -10.95 0.53 1.44
CA VAL A 15 -9.69 0.66 0.69
C VAL A 15 -9.69 -0.20 -0.58
N TRP A 16 -9.23 0.41 -1.67
CA TRP A 16 -8.90 -0.27 -2.92
C TRP A 16 -7.40 -0.17 -3.17
N LEU A 17 -6.77 -1.29 -3.53
CA LEU A 17 -5.32 -1.39 -3.77
C LEU A 17 -5.07 -2.06 -5.13
N GLY A 18 -4.05 -1.58 -5.84
CA GLY A 18 -3.56 -2.19 -7.07
C GLY A 18 -2.12 -1.81 -7.36
N HIS A 19 -1.42 -2.63 -8.13
CA HIS A 19 -0.08 -2.32 -8.62
C HIS A 19 0.12 -2.90 -10.01
N GLY A 20 1.09 -2.42 -10.77
CA GLY A 20 1.39 -3.01 -12.06
C GLY A 20 2.64 -2.44 -12.70
N ARG A 21 2.72 -2.61 -14.01
CA ARG A 21 3.81 -2.12 -14.83
C ARG A 21 3.27 -1.53 -16.12
N HIS A 22 3.77 -0.36 -16.43
CA HIS A 22 3.58 0.33 -17.70
C HIS A 22 4.79 0.07 -18.59
N LEU A 23 4.58 -0.52 -19.77
CA LEU A 23 5.69 -0.83 -20.69
C LEU A 23 6.15 0.37 -21.53
N GLY A 24 5.30 1.38 -21.70
CA GLY A 24 5.66 2.59 -22.42
C GLY A 24 6.61 3.52 -21.63
N PRO A 25 7.45 4.31 -22.34
CA PRO A 25 8.41 5.23 -21.70
C PRO A 25 7.75 6.49 -21.10
N GLU A 26 6.54 6.85 -21.54
CA GLU A 26 5.83 8.09 -21.15
C GLU A 26 4.69 7.86 -20.14
N ALA A 27 4.84 6.89 -19.23
CA ALA A 27 3.80 6.52 -18.26
C ALA A 27 3.19 7.73 -17.52
N GLU A 28 4.03 8.65 -17.03
CA GLU A 28 3.56 9.83 -16.29
C GLU A 28 2.76 10.81 -17.18
N ARG A 29 3.08 10.88 -18.47
CA ARG A 29 2.38 11.73 -19.42
C ARG A 29 0.98 11.20 -19.70
N ASP A 30 0.85 9.89 -19.81
CA ASP A 30 -0.43 9.23 -20.07
C ASP A 30 -1.37 9.40 -18.87
N VAL A 31 -0.85 9.28 -17.65
CA VAL A 31 -1.61 9.62 -16.43
C VAL A 31 -2.07 11.06 -16.42
N ARG A 32 -1.14 12.00 -16.67
CA ARG A 32 -1.46 13.45 -16.68
C ARG A 32 -2.53 13.79 -17.72
N ARG A 33 -2.43 13.23 -18.93
CA ARG A 33 -3.43 13.43 -19.99
C ARG A 33 -4.80 12.91 -19.56
N ASN A 34 -4.86 11.71 -18.97
CA ASN A 34 -6.12 11.12 -18.51
C ASN A 34 -6.75 11.96 -17.40
N LEU A 35 -5.98 12.37 -16.38
CA LEU A 35 -6.47 13.21 -15.29
C LEU A 35 -6.98 14.58 -15.76
N ILE A 36 -6.27 15.23 -16.69
CA ILE A 36 -6.72 16.49 -17.30
C ILE A 36 -8.06 16.29 -18.02
N ALA A 37 -8.19 15.21 -18.81
CA ALA A 37 -9.41 14.91 -19.54
C ALA A 37 -10.59 14.63 -18.59
N LEU A 38 -10.38 13.83 -17.54
CA LEU A 38 -11.40 13.54 -16.53
C LEU A 38 -11.79 14.78 -15.73
N LYS A 39 -10.84 15.67 -15.42
CA LYS A 39 -11.12 16.93 -14.75
C LYS A 39 -11.94 17.86 -15.64
N ALA A 40 -11.61 17.96 -16.92
CA ALA A 40 -12.37 18.74 -17.90
C ALA A 40 -13.78 18.19 -18.12
N ALA A 41 -13.95 16.87 -18.05
CA ALA A 41 -15.25 16.20 -18.13
C ALA A 41 -16.07 16.27 -16.81
N GLY A 42 -15.50 16.81 -15.73
CA GLY A 42 -16.16 16.87 -14.42
C GLY A 42 -16.29 15.52 -13.71
N VAL A 43 -15.53 14.50 -14.13
CA VAL A 43 -15.54 13.16 -13.51
C VAL A 43 -14.75 13.16 -12.20
N ILE A 44 -13.69 13.99 -12.11
CA ILE A 44 -12.89 14.16 -10.89
C ILE A 44 -12.98 15.61 -10.37
N ASP A 45 -12.92 15.76 -9.06
CA ASP A 45 -13.02 17.04 -8.37
C ASP A 45 -11.71 17.81 -8.42
N ALA A 46 -10.58 17.12 -8.25
CA ALA A 46 -9.25 17.71 -8.28
C ALA A 46 -8.18 16.63 -8.48
N PHE A 47 -7.03 17.03 -9.00
CA PHE A 47 -5.82 16.21 -9.01
C PHE A 47 -4.58 17.06 -8.77
N LEU A 48 -3.51 16.43 -8.30
CA LEU A 48 -2.16 16.98 -8.23
C LEU A 48 -1.17 16.03 -8.91
N ASP A 49 -0.14 16.62 -9.50
CA ASP A 49 1.04 15.95 -10.04
C ASP A 49 2.23 16.50 -9.27
N LEU A 50 2.89 15.64 -8.49
CA LEU A 50 3.90 16.01 -7.51
C LEU A 50 5.23 15.34 -7.85
N ASP A 51 6.30 16.13 -7.79
CA ASP A 51 7.65 15.57 -7.71
C ASP A 51 7.82 14.87 -6.34
N PRO A 52 8.53 13.72 -6.25
CA PRO A 52 8.78 13.06 -4.96
C PRO A 52 9.38 13.99 -3.89
N ILE A 53 10.25 14.92 -4.30
CA ILE A 53 10.86 15.89 -3.37
C ILE A 53 9.80 16.86 -2.83
N GLU A 54 8.87 17.29 -3.68
CA GLU A 54 7.76 18.15 -3.27
C GLU A 54 6.79 17.40 -2.36
N ALA A 55 6.48 16.14 -2.67
CA ALA A 55 5.60 15.30 -1.88
C ALA A 55 6.16 14.96 -0.49
N ALA A 56 7.49 14.85 -0.38
CA ALA A 56 8.19 14.63 0.89
C ALA A 56 8.40 15.90 1.72
N ARG A 57 8.12 17.09 1.15
CA ARG A 57 8.39 18.37 1.83
C ARG A 57 7.48 18.55 3.03
N SER A 58 8.08 18.44 4.21
CA SER A 58 7.43 18.77 5.49
C SER A 58 7.30 20.30 5.65
N THR A 59 6.16 20.76 6.15
CA THR A 59 5.91 22.17 6.49
C THR A 59 5.38 22.27 7.92
N ASP A 60 5.46 23.44 8.56
CA ASP A 60 4.96 23.61 9.93
C ASP A 60 3.46 23.29 10.05
N LEU A 61 2.68 23.64 9.02
CA LEU A 61 1.26 23.32 8.97
C LEU A 61 1.03 21.85 8.62
N PHE A 62 1.84 21.24 7.76
CA PHE A 62 1.71 19.84 7.35
C PHE A 62 3.00 19.08 7.65
N PRO A 63 3.23 18.72 8.94
CA PRO A 63 4.41 17.96 9.30
C PRO A 63 4.30 16.55 8.72
N ARG A 64 5.29 16.16 7.91
CA ARG A 64 5.38 14.84 7.28
C ARG A 64 6.46 14.02 7.95
N ASP A 65 6.14 12.77 8.21
CA ASP A 65 7.07 11.77 8.71
C ASP A 65 7.74 11.06 7.53
N GLU A 66 8.92 10.45 7.76
CA GLU A 66 9.63 9.62 6.77
C GLU A 66 8.76 8.45 6.30
N SER A 67 7.84 7.98 7.14
CA SER A 67 6.85 6.97 6.80
C SER A 67 5.82 7.42 5.75
N ALA A 68 5.73 8.71 5.41
CA ALA A 68 4.92 9.22 4.31
C ALA A 68 5.72 9.42 3.01
N ASP A 69 7.02 9.08 2.98
CA ASP A 69 7.83 9.19 1.78
C ASP A 69 7.56 8.03 0.80
N ALA A 70 7.64 8.34 -0.50
CA ALA A 70 7.66 7.35 -1.57
C ALA A 70 9.03 6.68 -1.74
N GLY A 71 10.07 7.28 -1.18
CA GLY A 71 11.44 6.80 -1.21
C GLY A 71 12.17 7.16 -2.51
N PRO A 72 13.48 6.92 -2.57
CA PRO A 72 14.35 7.44 -3.64
C PRO A 72 14.12 6.82 -5.02
N ALA A 73 13.42 5.68 -5.10
CA ALA A 73 13.09 5.01 -6.36
C ALA A 73 11.81 5.57 -7.02
N ALA A 74 11.04 6.39 -6.29
CA ALA A 74 9.84 7.01 -6.81
C ALA A 74 10.19 8.01 -7.93
N ARG A 75 9.40 7.98 -9.00
CA ARG A 75 9.54 8.90 -10.15
C ARG A 75 8.56 10.05 -10.03
N ARG A 76 7.27 9.76 -9.86
CA ARG A 76 6.20 10.76 -9.71
C ARG A 76 5.08 10.25 -8.81
N LEU A 77 4.38 11.19 -8.19
CA LEU A 77 3.16 10.93 -7.43
C LEU A 77 2.01 11.71 -8.04
N PHE A 78 0.87 11.06 -8.19
CA PHE A 78 -0.37 11.68 -8.59
C PHE A 78 -1.41 11.46 -7.51
N GLU A 79 -2.08 12.53 -7.11
CA GLU A 79 -3.22 12.47 -6.19
C GLU A 79 -4.48 12.86 -6.95
N ALA A 80 -5.57 12.15 -6.73
CA ALA A 80 -6.87 12.47 -7.33
C ALA A 80 -7.99 12.30 -6.31
N ARG A 81 -8.93 13.25 -6.34
CA ARG A 81 -10.17 13.21 -5.56
C ARG A 81 -11.37 13.24 -6.49
N TRP A 82 -12.37 12.43 -6.18
CA TRP A 82 -13.66 12.46 -6.87
C TRP A 82 -14.80 12.02 -5.95
N ARG A 83 -16.03 12.22 -6.43
CA ARG A 83 -17.25 11.71 -5.80
C ARG A 83 -17.69 10.44 -6.52
N ALA A 84 -17.77 9.33 -5.80
CA ALA A 84 -18.43 8.12 -6.28
C ALA A 84 -19.96 8.28 -6.22
N ALA A 85 -20.71 7.20 -6.51
CA ALA A 85 -22.16 7.20 -6.35
C ALA A 85 -22.57 7.66 -4.94
N ASP A 86 -23.74 8.30 -4.84
CA ASP A 86 -24.29 8.88 -3.61
C ASP A 86 -23.43 9.99 -2.95
N GLY A 87 -22.45 10.55 -3.67
CA GLY A 87 -21.65 11.68 -3.18
C GLY A 87 -20.52 11.30 -2.21
N VAL A 88 -20.20 10.01 -2.09
CA VAL A 88 -19.06 9.54 -1.28
C VAL A 88 -17.76 10.07 -1.86
N THR A 89 -16.94 10.75 -1.05
CA THR A 89 -15.61 11.13 -1.54
C THR A 89 -14.63 9.98 -1.50
N VAL A 90 -13.87 9.88 -2.59
CA VAL A 90 -12.76 8.97 -2.73
C VAL A 90 -11.49 9.78 -2.93
N ARG A 91 -10.47 9.44 -2.16
CA ARG A 91 -9.09 9.92 -2.35
C ARG A 91 -8.26 8.78 -2.90
N ALA A 92 -7.39 9.07 -3.86
CA ALA A 92 -6.47 8.08 -4.36
C ALA A 92 -5.12 8.68 -4.71
N GLN A 93 -4.09 7.86 -4.55
CA GLN A 93 -2.72 8.21 -4.86
C GLN A 93 -2.08 7.11 -5.70
N LEU A 94 -1.60 7.50 -6.87
CA LEU A 94 -0.76 6.68 -7.74
C LEU A 94 0.70 7.10 -7.56
N THR A 95 1.59 6.16 -7.33
CA THR A 95 3.05 6.38 -7.35
C THR A 95 3.67 5.56 -8.46
N THR A 96 4.50 6.20 -9.30
CA THR A 96 5.31 5.51 -10.31
C THR A 96 6.74 5.33 -9.81
N TYR A 97 7.39 4.24 -10.18
CA TYR A 97 8.74 3.87 -9.75
C TYR A 97 9.61 3.52 -10.94
N GLY A 98 10.90 3.83 -10.82
CA GLY A 98 11.91 3.40 -11.80
C GLY A 98 12.15 1.89 -11.76
N SER A 99 12.78 1.35 -12.80
CA SER A 99 13.23 -0.04 -12.80
C SER A 99 14.33 -0.23 -11.74
N GLU A 100 14.13 -1.17 -10.82
CA GLU A 100 15.04 -1.43 -9.69
C GLU A 100 16.37 -2.09 -10.12
N SER A 101 16.46 -2.60 -11.36
CA SER A 101 17.64 -3.33 -11.83
C SER A 101 18.18 -2.78 -13.15
N ARG A 102 19.41 -2.25 -13.14
CA ARG A 102 20.20 -1.97 -14.37
C ARG A 102 20.63 -3.22 -15.15
N ARG A 103 20.34 -4.43 -14.65
CA ARG A 103 20.90 -5.70 -15.15
C ARG A 103 19.90 -6.64 -15.83
N VAL A 104 18.62 -6.29 -15.88
CA VAL A 104 17.60 -7.03 -16.64
C VAL A 104 16.75 -5.99 -17.35
N GLU A 105 16.48 -6.19 -18.64
CA GLU A 105 15.54 -5.46 -19.49
C GLU A 105 14.09 -5.58 -18.96
N SER A 106 13.86 -5.22 -17.70
CA SER A 106 12.55 -4.85 -17.21
C SER A 106 12.27 -3.44 -17.72
N GLU A 107 12.02 -3.31 -19.02
CA GLU A 107 11.74 -2.07 -19.73
C GLU A 107 10.33 -1.55 -19.40
N GLY A 108 10.09 -1.19 -18.15
CA GLY A 108 8.80 -0.63 -17.76
C GLY A 108 8.84 0.15 -16.45
N VAL A 109 7.89 1.06 -16.32
CA VAL A 109 7.64 1.86 -15.12
C VAL A 109 6.67 1.08 -14.24
N THR A 110 7.10 0.67 -13.05
CA THR A 110 6.17 0.05 -12.11
C THR A 110 5.32 1.11 -11.45
N TRP A 111 4.09 0.76 -11.10
CA TRP A 111 3.17 1.68 -10.45
C TRP A 111 2.45 0.99 -9.30
N VAL A 112 2.08 1.79 -8.30
CA VAL A 112 1.30 1.35 -7.14
C VAL A 112 0.22 2.38 -6.88
N LEU A 113 -0.99 1.90 -6.62
CA LEU A 113 -2.19 2.71 -6.44
C LEU A 113 -2.90 2.30 -5.16
N ALA A 114 -3.16 3.27 -4.31
CA ALA A 114 -4.11 3.13 -3.20
C ALA A 114 -5.22 4.17 -3.34
N ALA A 115 -6.45 3.72 -3.09
CA ALA A 115 -7.61 4.57 -2.96
C ALA A 115 -8.34 4.24 -1.65
N GLU A 116 -8.92 5.27 -1.03
CA GLU A 116 -9.69 5.15 0.19
C GLU A 116 -10.95 5.99 0.06
N ALA A 117 -12.08 5.40 0.40
CA ALA A 117 -13.38 6.05 0.40
C ALA A 117 -13.84 6.37 1.84
N GLU A 118 -14.79 7.29 1.98
CA GLU A 118 -15.41 7.62 3.28
C GLU A 118 -16.27 6.48 3.84
N ARG A 119 -16.72 5.53 3.00
CA ARG A 119 -17.50 4.35 3.37
C ARG A 119 -16.92 3.07 2.76
N ALA A 120 -17.46 1.92 3.17
CA ALA A 120 -17.09 0.63 2.61
C ALA A 120 -17.16 0.65 1.07
N TRP A 121 -16.15 0.09 0.42
CA TRP A 121 -15.97 0.14 -1.01
C TRP A 121 -17.02 -0.71 -1.74
N GLU A 122 -17.73 -0.10 -2.69
CA GLU A 122 -18.72 -0.82 -3.48
C GLU A 122 -18.15 -1.34 -4.80
N ALA A 123 -18.52 -2.57 -5.15
CA ALA A 123 -18.03 -3.21 -6.37
C ALA A 123 -18.50 -2.52 -7.67
N SER A 124 -19.65 -1.84 -7.59
CA SER A 124 -20.26 -1.09 -8.70
C SER A 124 -19.51 0.18 -9.06
N TRP A 125 -18.70 0.73 -8.15
CA TRP A 125 -17.97 1.97 -8.39
C TRP A 125 -16.85 1.79 -9.42
N PRO A 126 -16.52 2.85 -10.19
CA PRO A 126 -15.40 2.82 -11.12
C PRO A 126 -14.11 2.35 -10.45
N SER A 127 -13.30 1.61 -11.19
CA SER A 127 -11.96 1.23 -10.74
C SER A 127 -11.10 2.50 -10.55
N PRO A 128 -10.42 2.67 -9.42
CA PRO A 128 -9.42 3.72 -9.27
C PRO A 128 -8.34 3.67 -10.35
N ALA A 129 -8.02 2.48 -10.87
CA ALA A 129 -7.05 2.33 -11.95
C ALA A 129 -7.45 3.11 -13.20
N THR A 130 -8.74 3.18 -13.55
CA THR A 130 -9.22 3.92 -14.74
C THR A 130 -9.33 5.43 -14.52
N VAL A 131 -9.19 5.88 -13.26
CA VAL A 131 -9.06 7.31 -12.95
C VAL A 131 -7.67 7.81 -13.32
N PHE A 132 -6.63 7.00 -13.10
CA PHE A 132 -5.26 7.39 -13.44
C PHE A 132 -4.86 6.95 -14.84
N TRP A 133 -5.18 5.72 -15.23
CA TRP A 133 -4.81 5.16 -16.51
C TRP A 133 -5.99 5.18 -17.49
N PRO A 134 -5.75 5.43 -18.80
CA PRO A 134 -6.82 5.40 -19.78
C PRO A 134 -7.38 3.98 -19.92
N ASP A 135 -8.71 3.85 -19.90
CA ASP A 135 -9.42 2.58 -20.17
C ASP A 135 -9.46 2.29 -21.67
N SER A 136 -8.29 2.12 -22.27
CA SER A 136 -8.11 1.81 -23.69
C SER A 136 -6.96 0.82 -23.88
N ASP A 137 -6.95 0.14 -25.01
CA ASP A 137 -5.88 -0.80 -25.36
C ASP A 137 -4.70 -0.10 -26.08
N GLN A 138 -4.73 1.24 -26.14
CA GLN A 138 -3.66 2.03 -26.76
C GLN A 138 -2.45 2.20 -25.85
N VAL A 139 -2.61 1.94 -24.55
CA VAL A 139 -1.60 2.15 -23.52
C VAL A 139 -1.41 0.86 -22.73
N ASP A 140 -0.22 0.28 -22.82
CA ASP A 140 0.14 -0.98 -22.16
C ASP A 140 0.53 -0.78 -20.68
N TRP A 141 -0.40 -0.21 -19.89
CA TRP A 141 -0.24 0.04 -18.46
C TRP A 141 -0.64 -1.14 -17.57
N ASP A 142 -1.34 -2.10 -18.15
CA ASP A 142 -2.11 -3.16 -17.49
C ASP A 142 -1.27 -4.42 -17.23
N HIS A 143 0.05 -4.35 -17.28
CA HIS A 143 0.89 -5.50 -16.98
C HIS A 143 1.04 -5.73 -15.48
N GLU A 144 1.06 -6.99 -15.06
CA GLU A 144 1.42 -7.34 -13.69
C GLU A 144 2.95 -7.31 -13.50
N ARG A 145 3.39 -7.26 -12.24
CA ARG A 145 4.80 -7.43 -11.88
C ARG A 145 5.32 -8.81 -12.31
N VAL A 146 4.48 -9.85 -12.19
CA VAL A 146 4.77 -11.20 -12.69
C VAL A 146 4.92 -11.15 -14.22
N PRO A 147 6.06 -11.61 -14.78
CA PRO A 147 6.29 -11.55 -16.22
C PRO A 147 5.22 -12.28 -17.04
N GLY A 148 4.84 -11.71 -18.17
CA GLY A 148 3.89 -12.31 -19.10
C GLY A 148 2.41 -12.22 -18.68
N VAL A 149 2.12 -11.71 -17.48
CA VAL A 149 0.75 -11.56 -16.99
C VAL A 149 0.24 -10.14 -17.22
N ARG A 150 -0.99 -10.03 -17.70
CA ARG A 150 -1.70 -8.78 -17.96
C ARG A 150 -3.08 -8.80 -17.31
N LEU A 151 -3.47 -7.65 -16.80
CA LEU A 151 -4.82 -7.33 -16.37
C LEU A 151 -5.70 -7.14 -17.61
N ARG A 152 -7.02 -7.19 -17.45
CA ARG A 152 -8.03 -6.92 -18.50
C ARG A 152 -8.07 -7.91 -19.68
N THR A 153 -7.05 -8.75 -19.85
CA THR A 153 -6.93 -9.73 -20.93
C THR A 153 -6.87 -11.16 -20.41
N THR A 154 -6.91 -12.09 -21.37
CA THR A 154 -6.83 -13.52 -21.18
C THR A 154 -5.36 -13.95 -21.13
N ASN A 155 -4.91 -14.53 -20.01
CA ASN A 155 -3.54 -15.03 -19.87
C ASN A 155 -3.51 -16.55 -20.08
N HIS A 156 -3.03 -17.03 -21.21
CA HIS A 156 -2.86 -18.47 -21.39
C HIS A 156 -1.73 -18.99 -20.52
N LEU A 157 -1.95 -20.12 -19.86
CA LEU A 157 -0.91 -20.76 -19.06
C LEU A 157 0.27 -21.17 -19.97
N PRO A 158 1.52 -21.20 -19.43
CA PRO A 158 2.67 -21.71 -20.16
C PRO A 158 2.48 -23.17 -20.57
N LYS A 159 3.11 -23.57 -21.68
CA LYS A 159 3.15 -24.98 -22.10
C LYS A 159 4.17 -25.80 -21.33
N ASP A 160 5.23 -25.16 -20.83
CA ASP A 160 6.25 -25.82 -20.02
C ASP A 160 5.76 -26.00 -18.57
N ASP A 161 5.84 -27.23 -18.07
CA ASP A 161 5.40 -27.61 -16.72
C ASP A 161 6.15 -26.86 -15.62
N GLY A 162 7.43 -26.55 -15.83
CA GLY A 162 8.27 -25.81 -14.88
C GLY A 162 7.84 -24.34 -14.81
N GLU A 163 7.67 -23.71 -15.96
CA GLU A 163 7.19 -22.33 -16.09
C GLU A 163 5.77 -22.17 -15.54
N LEU A 164 4.86 -23.09 -15.85
CA LEU A 164 3.49 -23.06 -15.35
C LEU A 164 3.46 -23.11 -13.82
N ARG A 165 4.17 -24.07 -13.22
CA ARG A 165 4.24 -24.20 -11.74
C ARG A 165 4.84 -22.97 -11.09
N ARG A 166 5.89 -22.41 -11.69
CA ARG A 166 6.51 -21.17 -11.22
C ARG A 166 5.53 -20.01 -11.30
N LEU A 167 4.83 -19.86 -12.43
CA LEU A 167 3.84 -18.81 -12.63
C LEU A 167 2.74 -18.86 -11.56
N LEU A 168 2.12 -20.02 -11.34
CA LEU A 168 1.05 -20.17 -10.34
C LEU A 168 1.54 -19.87 -8.92
N ARG A 169 2.76 -20.26 -8.59
CA ARG A 169 3.38 -19.95 -7.30
C ARG A 169 3.65 -18.45 -7.15
N ASP A 170 4.20 -17.82 -8.17
CA ASP A 170 4.53 -16.39 -8.16
C ASP A 170 3.25 -15.54 -8.10
N CYS A 171 2.19 -15.93 -8.82
CA CYS A 171 0.87 -15.29 -8.77
C CYS A 171 0.14 -15.47 -7.42
N THR A 172 0.34 -16.57 -6.69
CA THR A 172 -0.38 -16.78 -5.42
C THR A 172 0.38 -16.22 -4.20
N ARG A 173 1.68 -15.97 -4.33
CA ARG A 173 2.51 -15.48 -3.23
C ARG A 173 2.40 -13.97 -3.10
N GLN A 174 1.82 -13.50 -1.98
CA GLN A 174 1.70 -12.07 -1.66
C GLN A 174 1.03 -11.21 -2.75
N SER A 175 0.14 -11.81 -3.55
CA SER A 175 -0.52 -11.10 -4.63
C SER A 175 -1.58 -10.13 -4.13
N TRP A 176 -1.63 -8.96 -4.77
CA TRP A 176 -2.67 -7.95 -4.58
C TRP A 176 -3.93 -8.28 -5.40
N PHE A 177 -3.83 -9.26 -6.30
CA PHE A 177 -4.83 -9.66 -7.27
C PHE A 177 -5.55 -10.95 -6.90
N ILE A 178 -6.74 -11.11 -7.47
CA ILE A 178 -7.54 -12.33 -7.43
C ILE A 178 -7.23 -13.09 -8.71
N HIS A 179 -6.51 -14.21 -8.60
CA HIS A 179 -6.19 -15.04 -9.75
C HIS A 179 -7.28 -16.09 -9.96
N VAL A 180 -7.74 -16.22 -11.19
CA VAL A 180 -8.78 -17.18 -11.59
C VAL A 180 -8.23 -18.04 -12.70
N VAL A 181 -8.30 -19.36 -12.56
CA VAL A 181 -7.91 -20.29 -13.62
C VAL A 181 -9.17 -20.92 -14.21
N VAL A 182 -9.36 -20.77 -15.52
CA VAL A 182 -10.51 -21.33 -16.24
C VAL A 182 -10.03 -22.38 -17.25
N HIS A 183 -10.72 -23.51 -17.30
CA HIS A 183 -10.45 -24.57 -18.24
C HIS A 183 -11.18 -24.37 -19.58
N GLU A 184 -10.44 -24.31 -20.68
CA GLU A 184 -10.97 -24.16 -22.04
C GLU A 184 -11.40 -25.50 -22.66
N ALA A 185 -12.19 -26.30 -21.92
CA ALA A 185 -12.62 -27.63 -22.38
C ALA A 185 -13.47 -27.57 -23.66
N MET A 186 -14.27 -26.52 -23.78
CA MET A 186 -15.15 -26.25 -24.91
C MET A 186 -14.45 -25.22 -25.77
N THR A 187 -14.04 -25.59 -26.98
CA THR A 187 -13.30 -24.70 -27.90
C THR A 187 -14.01 -23.35 -27.99
N PRO A 188 -13.48 -22.29 -27.37
CA PRO A 188 -14.24 -21.06 -27.27
C PRO A 188 -14.35 -20.46 -28.67
N ASP A 189 -15.57 -20.14 -29.07
CA ASP A 189 -15.82 -19.33 -30.26
C ASP A 189 -15.21 -17.93 -30.07
N ALA A 190 -15.36 -17.04 -31.05
CA ALA A 190 -14.84 -15.67 -30.90
C ALA A 190 -15.40 -14.93 -29.68
N ARG A 191 -16.57 -15.35 -29.15
CA ARG A 191 -17.18 -14.79 -27.95
C ARG A 191 -16.56 -15.37 -26.68
N GLY A 192 -16.26 -16.66 -26.66
CA GLY A 192 -15.59 -17.34 -25.55
C GLY A 192 -14.14 -16.97 -25.32
N ARG A 193 -13.49 -16.38 -26.33
CA ARG A 193 -12.15 -15.80 -26.20
C ARG A 193 -12.16 -14.44 -25.50
N ARG A 194 -13.34 -13.85 -25.26
CA ARG A 194 -13.43 -12.58 -24.55
C ARG A 194 -13.08 -12.78 -23.07
N PRO A 195 -12.27 -11.88 -22.48
CA PRO A 195 -11.98 -11.92 -21.06
C PRO A 195 -13.25 -11.77 -20.21
N ILE A 196 -13.30 -12.46 -19.08
CA ILE A 196 -14.35 -12.34 -18.05
C ILE A 196 -14.40 -10.92 -17.47
N THR A 197 -13.32 -10.15 -17.62
CA THR A 197 -13.22 -8.76 -17.17
C THR A 197 -14.38 -7.88 -17.68
N ALA A 198 -14.92 -8.17 -18.87
CA ALA A 198 -16.06 -7.45 -19.41
C ALA A 198 -17.33 -7.57 -18.55
N PHE A 199 -17.50 -8.69 -17.83
CA PHE A 199 -18.65 -8.96 -16.98
C PHE A 199 -18.40 -8.61 -15.50
N LEU A 200 -17.16 -8.33 -15.11
CA LEU A 200 -16.85 -8.00 -13.73
C LEU A 200 -17.41 -6.63 -13.32
N PRO A 201 -17.83 -6.49 -12.05
CA PRO A 201 -18.09 -5.19 -11.45
C PRO A 201 -16.91 -4.23 -11.69
N PRO A 202 -17.14 -2.93 -11.98
CA PRO A 202 -16.08 -2.04 -12.43
C PRO A 202 -14.86 -1.99 -11.51
N SER A 203 -15.05 -2.04 -10.18
CA SER A 203 -13.92 -1.99 -9.23
C SER A 203 -13.05 -3.25 -9.23
N LEU A 204 -13.59 -4.39 -9.70
CA LEU A 204 -12.89 -5.68 -9.76
C LEU A 204 -12.16 -5.91 -11.09
N ARG A 205 -12.48 -5.14 -12.14
CA ARG A 205 -11.87 -5.30 -13.48
C ARG A 205 -10.34 -5.23 -13.49
N HIS A 206 -9.78 -4.48 -12.55
CA HIS A 206 -8.33 -4.28 -12.41
C HIS A 206 -7.80 -4.89 -11.12
N ARG A 207 -8.55 -5.86 -10.55
CA ARG A 207 -8.15 -6.67 -9.41
C ARG A 207 -8.18 -8.17 -9.71
N VAL A 208 -8.80 -8.58 -10.81
CA VAL A 208 -8.92 -9.97 -11.21
C VAL A 208 -7.99 -10.25 -12.39
N VAL A 209 -7.23 -11.33 -12.28
CA VAL A 209 -6.36 -11.85 -13.34
C VAL A 209 -6.92 -13.18 -13.80
N GLU A 210 -7.28 -13.25 -15.07
CA GLU A 210 -7.80 -14.44 -15.70
C GLU A 210 -6.68 -15.24 -16.36
N HIS A 211 -6.57 -16.50 -15.97
CA HIS A 211 -5.69 -17.50 -16.57
C HIS A 211 -6.53 -18.53 -17.32
N ARG A 212 -6.08 -18.94 -18.51
CA ARG A 212 -6.70 -19.98 -19.33
C ARG A 212 -5.82 -21.18 -19.47
N ALA A 213 -6.38 -22.34 -19.15
CA ALA A 213 -5.76 -23.63 -19.39
C ALA A 213 -6.40 -24.28 -20.61
N THR A 214 -5.61 -24.56 -21.65
CA THR A 214 -6.06 -25.44 -22.74
C THR A 214 -6.30 -26.87 -22.21
N PRO A 215 -7.00 -27.76 -22.95
CA PRO A 215 -7.23 -29.14 -22.50
C PRO A 215 -5.96 -29.91 -22.13
N GLU A 216 -4.85 -29.68 -22.83
CA GLU A 216 -3.55 -30.29 -22.54
C GLU A 216 -2.95 -29.72 -21.25
N GLN A 217 -3.03 -28.39 -21.08
CA GLN A 217 -2.49 -27.68 -19.92
C GLN A 217 -3.30 -27.93 -18.65
N ALA A 218 -4.60 -28.21 -18.77
CA ALA A 218 -5.50 -28.37 -17.64
C ALA A 218 -5.11 -29.51 -16.71
N LEU A 219 -4.62 -30.62 -17.25
CA LEU A 219 -4.16 -31.76 -16.47
C LEU A 219 -2.90 -31.41 -15.66
N ILE A 220 -1.97 -30.70 -16.29
CA ILE A 220 -0.73 -30.24 -15.64
C ILE A 220 -1.05 -29.19 -14.58
N ALA A 221 -1.92 -28.23 -14.92
CA ALA A 221 -2.36 -27.18 -14.03
C ALA A 221 -3.11 -27.76 -12.82
N ASP A 222 -4.05 -28.68 -13.02
CA ASP A 222 -4.78 -29.36 -11.94
C ASP A 222 -3.81 -30.10 -10.99
N PHE A 223 -2.83 -30.82 -11.54
CA PHE A 223 -1.81 -31.48 -10.74
C PHE A 223 -0.97 -30.47 -9.92
N ALA A 224 -0.53 -29.39 -10.56
CA ALA A 224 0.24 -28.32 -9.92
C ALA A 224 -0.55 -27.64 -8.79
N MET A 225 -1.81 -27.27 -9.05
CA MET A 225 -2.68 -26.61 -8.08
C MET A 225 -3.02 -27.52 -6.91
N LYS A 226 -3.29 -28.81 -7.14
CA LYS A 226 -3.54 -29.77 -6.05
C LYS A 226 -2.34 -29.92 -5.15
N ARG A 227 -1.14 -29.99 -5.73
CA ARG A 227 0.11 -30.18 -5.01
C ARG A 227 0.56 -28.93 -4.24
N GLU A 228 0.50 -27.76 -4.88
CA GLU A 228 1.08 -26.53 -4.33
C GLU A 228 0.05 -25.72 -3.52
N LEU A 229 -1.23 -25.77 -3.89
CA LEU A 229 -2.29 -24.91 -3.33
C LEU A 229 -3.44 -25.70 -2.68
N GLY A 230 -3.51 -27.01 -2.88
CA GLY A 230 -4.58 -27.86 -2.35
C GLY A 230 -5.95 -27.61 -2.99
N VAL A 231 -5.99 -27.16 -4.26
CA VAL A 231 -7.22 -26.91 -5.03
C VAL A 231 -7.16 -27.62 -6.37
N GLY A 232 -8.30 -28.03 -6.91
CA GLY A 232 -8.38 -28.73 -8.20
C GLY A 232 -9.12 -27.92 -9.26
N LEU A 233 -8.74 -28.11 -10.53
CA LEU A 233 -9.41 -27.49 -11.67
C LEU A 233 -10.39 -28.50 -12.29
N PRO A 234 -11.71 -28.28 -12.15
CA PRO A 234 -12.71 -29.13 -12.78
C PRO A 234 -12.66 -29.01 -14.30
N ARG A 235 -12.96 -30.11 -14.98
CA ARG A 235 -13.01 -30.14 -16.45
C ARG A 235 -14.18 -29.29 -16.94
N GLY A 236 -13.86 -28.12 -17.47
CA GLY A 236 -14.82 -27.20 -18.10
C GLY A 236 -15.27 -26.11 -17.14
N GLY A 237 -14.72 -26.10 -15.93
CA GLY A 237 -15.03 -25.11 -14.93
C GLY A 237 -13.87 -24.16 -14.67
N ALA A 238 -13.90 -23.55 -13.48
CA ALA A 238 -12.93 -22.56 -13.04
C ALA A 238 -12.66 -22.67 -11.55
N VAL A 239 -11.52 -22.12 -11.13
CA VAL A 239 -11.13 -22.03 -9.72
C VAL A 239 -10.56 -20.65 -9.43
N VAL A 240 -11.00 -20.04 -8.33
CA VAL A 240 -10.36 -18.84 -7.77
C VAL A 240 -9.20 -19.30 -6.90
N LEU A 241 -7.98 -18.89 -7.19
CA LEU A 241 -6.81 -19.39 -6.47
C LEU A 241 -6.72 -18.79 -5.06
N PRO A 242 -6.43 -19.60 -4.03
CA PRO A 242 -6.14 -19.07 -2.71
C PRO A 242 -4.78 -18.36 -2.72
N PRO A 243 -4.63 -17.23 -2.01
CA PRO A 243 -3.33 -16.64 -1.82
C PRO A 243 -2.52 -17.49 -0.84
N THR A 244 -1.20 -17.29 -0.86
CA THR A 244 -0.26 -17.92 0.07
C THR A 244 0.39 -16.84 0.93
N PRO A 245 0.19 -16.84 2.28
CA PRO A 245 -0.56 -17.82 3.08
C PRO A 245 -2.08 -17.73 2.88
N ARG A 246 -2.79 -18.85 3.12
CA ARG A 246 -4.24 -18.96 2.90
C ARG A 246 -5.02 -18.06 3.86
N VAL A 247 -6.00 -17.34 3.31
CA VAL A 247 -6.86 -16.42 4.07
C VAL A 247 -7.88 -17.19 4.92
N PRO A 248 -8.19 -16.73 6.14
CA PRO A 248 -9.33 -17.24 6.90
C PRO A 248 -10.64 -17.13 6.09
N GLY A 249 -11.45 -18.19 6.12
CA GLY A 249 -12.73 -18.22 5.39
C GLY A 249 -12.63 -18.66 3.92
N TYR A 250 -11.43 -18.98 3.41
CA TYR A 250 -11.31 -19.62 2.11
C TYR A 250 -11.81 -21.07 2.16
N ASP A 251 -12.85 -21.36 1.38
CA ASP A 251 -13.38 -22.71 1.17
C ASP A 251 -13.17 -23.15 -0.28
N THR A 252 -12.46 -24.27 -0.46
CA THR A 252 -12.13 -24.79 -1.79
C THR A 252 -13.38 -25.12 -2.59
N GLU A 253 -14.43 -25.64 -1.96
CA GLU A 253 -15.65 -26.02 -2.68
C GLU A 253 -16.43 -24.79 -3.15
N ARG A 254 -16.59 -23.78 -2.28
CA ARG A 254 -17.24 -22.51 -2.63
C ARG A 254 -16.54 -21.75 -3.76
N PHE A 255 -15.22 -21.84 -3.85
CA PHE A 255 -14.41 -21.09 -4.83
C PHE A 255 -14.01 -21.92 -6.06
N THR A 256 -14.62 -23.09 -6.24
CA THR A 256 -14.46 -23.94 -7.42
C THR A 256 -15.80 -24.09 -8.13
N VAL A 257 -15.88 -23.59 -9.37
CA VAL A 257 -17.07 -23.69 -10.23
C VAL A 257 -16.87 -24.86 -11.19
N ARG A 258 -17.83 -25.79 -11.21
CA ARG A 258 -17.69 -27.04 -11.99
C ARG A 258 -17.83 -26.85 -13.49
N ASP A 259 -18.79 -26.01 -13.90
CA ASP A 259 -19.15 -25.79 -15.29
C ASP A 259 -19.17 -24.30 -15.58
N VAL A 260 -18.32 -23.85 -16.52
CA VAL A 260 -18.25 -22.45 -16.97
C VAL A 260 -18.44 -22.43 -18.48
N PHE A 261 -19.53 -21.82 -18.92
CA PHE A 261 -19.81 -21.62 -20.34
C PHE A 261 -19.27 -20.27 -20.79
N LEU A 262 -18.42 -20.30 -21.81
CA LEU A 262 -17.80 -19.13 -22.42
C LEU A 262 -18.38 -18.98 -23.83
N ASP A 263 -19.70 -18.79 -23.92
CA ASP A 263 -20.43 -18.58 -25.18
C ASP A 263 -20.79 -17.10 -25.41
N GLY A 264 -20.27 -16.22 -24.53
CA GLY A 264 -20.57 -14.79 -24.49
C GLY A 264 -21.75 -14.43 -23.58
N THR A 265 -22.41 -15.42 -22.96
CA THR A 265 -23.32 -15.16 -21.84
C THR A 265 -22.53 -14.84 -20.57
N GLU A 266 -23.18 -14.17 -19.62
CA GLU A 266 -22.58 -13.81 -18.35
C GLU A 266 -22.37 -15.07 -17.48
N PRO A 267 -21.12 -15.41 -17.07
CA PRO A 267 -20.85 -16.60 -16.27
C PRO A 267 -21.17 -16.33 -14.79
N THR A 268 -22.46 -16.24 -14.45
CA THR A 268 -22.95 -15.76 -13.15
C THR A 268 -22.35 -16.50 -11.94
N GLU A 269 -22.23 -17.82 -12.00
CA GLU A 269 -21.66 -18.61 -10.89
C GLU A 269 -20.18 -18.26 -10.63
N LEU A 270 -19.40 -18.07 -11.70
CA LEU A 270 -18.01 -17.65 -11.60
C LEU A 270 -17.89 -16.21 -11.06
N LEU A 271 -18.73 -15.29 -11.54
CA LEU A 271 -18.72 -13.91 -11.07
C LEU A 271 -19.14 -13.80 -9.60
N GLN A 272 -20.09 -14.63 -9.16
CA GLN A 272 -20.48 -14.72 -7.76
C GLN A 272 -19.33 -15.25 -6.90
N ALA A 273 -18.65 -16.32 -7.33
CA ALA A 273 -17.48 -16.86 -6.61
C ALA A 273 -16.36 -15.82 -6.48
N ILE A 274 -16.10 -15.04 -7.53
CA ILE A 274 -15.11 -13.95 -7.52
C ILE A 274 -15.52 -12.83 -6.55
N THR A 275 -16.80 -12.43 -6.59
CA THR A 275 -17.33 -11.35 -5.73
C THR A 275 -17.31 -11.75 -4.26
N ASP A 276 -17.75 -12.97 -3.97
CA ASP A 276 -17.68 -13.56 -2.63
C ASP A 276 -16.24 -13.61 -2.13
N PHE A 277 -15.30 -14.06 -2.95
CA PHE A 277 -13.88 -14.11 -2.60
C PHE A 277 -13.33 -12.69 -2.35
N ALA A 278 -13.71 -11.71 -3.17
CA ALA A 278 -13.26 -10.32 -3.02
C ALA A 278 -13.70 -9.69 -1.69
N SER A 279 -14.84 -10.14 -1.14
CA SER A 279 -15.39 -9.72 0.15
C SER A 279 -14.72 -10.36 1.38
N LEU A 280 -13.87 -11.39 1.19
CA LEU A 280 -13.17 -12.01 2.31
C LEU A 280 -12.16 -11.04 2.95
N PRO A 281 -12.05 -11.02 4.29
CA PRO A 281 -11.03 -10.21 4.97
C PRO A 281 -9.63 -10.65 4.58
N ARG A 282 -8.90 -9.82 3.82
CA ARG A 282 -7.55 -10.15 3.35
C ARG A 282 -6.47 -9.52 4.22
N PRO A 283 -5.37 -10.24 4.51
CA PRO A 283 -4.21 -9.61 5.13
C PRO A 283 -3.64 -8.56 4.18
N LEU A 284 -3.21 -7.44 4.74
CA LEU A 284 -2.57 -6.36 4.02
C LEU A 284 -1.19 -6.84 3.53
N PRO A 285 -0.92 -6.83 2.22
CA PRO A 285 0.42 -7.13 1.71
C PRO A 285 1.46 -6.17 2.33
N ALA A 286 2.68 -6.65 2.54
CA ALA A 286 3.71 -5.90 3.27
C ALA A 286 4.03 -4.54 2.62
N ASP A 287 4.01 -4.47 1.28
CA ASP A 287 4.21 -3.22 0.54
C ASP A 287 2.97 -2.32 0.55
N ALA A 288 1.77 -2.88 0.76
CA ALA A 288 0.51 -2.13 0.78
C ALA A 288 0.33 -1.29 2.06
N GLU A 289 0.85 -1.75 3.19
CA GLU A 289 0.76 -1.03 4.47
C GLU A 289 1.46 0.33 4.40
N GLN A 290 2.65 0.35 3.80
CA GLN A 290 3.41 1.57 3.57
C GLN A 290 2.69 2.51 2.59
N VAL A 291 2.09 1.96 1.53
CA VAL A 291 1.34 2.74 0.53
C VAL A 291 0.09 3.37 1.13
N LEU A 292 -0.65 2.63 1.97
CA LEU A 292 -1.83 3.16 2.65
C LEU A 292 -1.46 4.23 3.68
N THR A 293 -0.36 4.02 4.40
CA THR A 293 0.19 5.02 5.33
C THR A 293 0.54 6.31 4.59
N ARG A 294 1.20 6.18 3.42
CA ARG A 294 1.49 7.31 2.53
C ARG A 294 0.23 8.04 2.06
N LEU A 295 -0.81 7.32 1.62
CA LEU A 295 -2.07 7.95 1.23
C LEU A 295 -2.70 8.74 2.38
N ARG A 296 -2.65 8.21 3.60
CA ARG A 296 -3.32 8.82 4.77
C ARG A 296 -2.56 9.99 5.38
N GLN A 297 -1.23 9.89 5.45
CA GLN A 297 -0.37 10.89 6.09
C GLN A 297 0.25 11.87 5.09
N GLY A 298 0.41 11.44 3.84
CA GLY A 298 1.05 12.20 2.78
C GLY A 298 0.07 12.90 1.82
N TRP A 299 -1.22 12.97 2.14
CA TRP A 299 -2.25 13.59 1.29
C TRP A 299 -2.09 15.11 1.21
N HIS A 300 -2.21 15.70 0.01
CA HIS A 300 -2.08 17.13 -0.24
C HIS A 300 -3.37 17.80 -0.71
N LEU A 301 -4.25 17.05 -1.37
CA LEU A 301 -5.52 17.57 -1.86
C LEU A 301 -6.54 17.73 -0.73
N LEU A 302 -6.34 18.68 0.18
CA LEU A 302 -7.31 18.99 1.24
C LEU A 302 -8.39 19.95 0.74
N THR A 303 -9.60 19.80 1.26
CA THR A 303 -10.66 20.81 1.12
C THR A 303 -10.41 21.95 2.12
N PRO A 304 -10.95 23.16 1.88
CA PRO A 304 -10.82 24.26 2.83
C PRO A 304 -11.31 23.93 4.25
N ASP A 305 -12.36 23.11 4.37
CA ASP A 305 -12.87 22.66 5.66
C ASP A 305 -11.90 21.70 6.36
N GLU A 306 -11.30 20.76 5.62
CA GLU A 306 -10.26 19.87 6.14
C GLU A 306 -8.99 20.65 6.53
N GLU A 307 -8.58 21.63 5.73
CA GLU A 307 -7.46 22.53 6.05
C GLU A 307 -7.73 23.31 7.34
N LEU A 308 -8.95 23.80 7.53
CA LEU A 308 -9.34 24.52 8.75
C LEU A 308 -9.33 23.60 9.98
N VAL A 309 -9.87 22.39 9.86
CA VAL A 309 -9.84 21.38 10.93
C VAL A 309 -8.40 21.06 11.30
N HIS A 310 -7.55 20.83 10.30
CA HIS A 310 -6.13 20.53 10.50
C HIS A 310 -5.38 21.69 11.16
N ALA A 311 -5.58 22.93 10.69
CA ALA A 311 -4.98 24.11 11.27
C ALA A 311 -5.38 24.30 12.74
N ARG A 312 -6.65 24.08 13.10
CA ARG A 312 -7.13 24.13 14.49
C ARG A 312 -6.49 23.05 15.36
N ALA A 313 -6.32 21.84 14.83
CA ALA A 313 -5.63 20.76 15.52
C ALA A 313 -4.15 21.12 15.76
N MET A 314 -3.48 21.72 14.77
CA MET A 314 -2.09 22.17 14.89
C MET A 314 -1.91 23.29 15.92
N VAL A 315 -2.79 24.30 15.93
CA VAL A 315 -2.80 25.35 16.96
C VAL A 315 -2.93 24.73 18.36
N THR A 316 -3.83 23.78 18.52
CA THR A 316 -4.02 23.07 19.80
C THR A 316 -2.76 22.30 20.20
N LYS A 317 -2.11 21.61 19.25
CA LYS A 317 -0.87 20.87 19.49
C LYS A 317 0.27 21.80 19.93
N TYR A 318 0.43 22.94 19.26
CA TYR A 318 1.48 23.91 19.61
C TYR A 318 1.20 24.62 20.94
N ALA A 319 -0.06 24.93 21.25
CA ALA A 319 -0.44 25.46 22.56
C ALA A 319 -0.03 24.50 23.69
N LYS A 320 -0.36 23.21 23.56
CA LYS A 320 0.05 22.16 24.52
C LYS A 320 1.57 22.02 24.63
N ALA A 321 2.29 22.11 23.50
CA ALA A 321 3.75 22.06 23.50
C ALA A 321 4.36 23.26 24.25
N LEU A 322 3.79 24.45 24.06
CA LEU A 322 4.23 25.65 24.76
C LEU A 322 3.98 25.55 26.27
N GLU A 323 2.80 25.09 26.68
CA GLU A 323 2.49 24.83 28.09
C GLU A 323 3.47 23.84 28.73
N ALA A 324 3.80 22.75 28.04
CA ALA A 324 4.77 21.77 28.51
C ALA A 324 6.19 22.36 28.63
N MET A 325 6.59 23.22 27.69
CA MET A 325 7.87 23.94 27.76
C MET A 325 7.91 24.90 28.95
N THR A 326 6.82 25.64 29.19
CA THR A 326 6.70 26.53 30.34
C THR A 326 6.81 25.75 31.66
N ALA A 327 6.08 24.65 31.80
CA ALA A 327 6.17 23.79 32.98
C ALA A 327 7.58 23.24 33.18
N SER A 328 8.26 22.83 32.11
CA SER A 328 9.66 22.40 32.20
C SER A 328 10.59 23.52 32.66
N CYS A 329 10.40 24.75 32.18
CA CYS A 329 11.19 25.90 32.62
C CYS A 329 10.98 26.20 34.11
N ASP A 330 9.75 26.09 34.61
CA ASP A 330 9.45 26.30 36.02
C ASP A 330 10.11 25.23 36.90
N LEU A 331 10.06 23.96 36.49
CA LEU A 331 10.78 22.87 37.17
C LEU A 331 12.30 23.10 37.20
N TYR A 332 12.89 23.61 36.10
CA TYR A 332 14.31 23.96 36.08
C TYR A 332 14.64 25.11 37.03
N ARG A 333 13.75 26.11 37.14
CA ARG A 333 13.90 27.23 38.07
C ARG A 333 13.87 26.73 39.52
N GLU A 334 12.88 25.93 39.88
CA GLU A 334 12.74 25.35 41.23
C GLU A 334 13.96 24.46 41.60
N ALA A 335 14.45 23.67 40.65
CA ALA A 335 15.66 22.86 40.84
C ALA A 335 16.92 23.73 41.04
N ALA A 336 17.04 24.85 40.32
CA ALA A 336 18.17 25.77 40.50
C ALA A 336 18.10 26.50 41.86
N GLU A 337 16.92 26.96 42.26
CA GLU A 337 16.69 27.62 43.55
C GLU A 337 16.95 26.68 44.73
N SER A 338 16.49 25.44 44.66
CA SER A 338 16.76 24.42 45.69
C SER A 338 18.25 24.06 45.78
N ALA A 339 18.97 23.98 44.65
CA ALA A 339 20.41 23.76 44.64
C ALA A 339 21.20 24.92 45.25
N LEU A 340 20.79 26.17 44.97
CA LEU A 340 21.36 27.36 45.61
C LEU A 340 21.10 27.38 47.11
N ALA A 341 19.89 27.02 47.55
CA ALA A 341 19.56 26.89 48.97
C ALA A 341 20.45 25.85 49.66
N ALA A 342 20.62 24.66 49.06
CA ALA A 342 21.50 23.62 49.59
C ALA A 342 22.98 24.06 49.68
N LEU A 343 23.47 24.81 48.69
CA LEU A 343 24.83 25.38 48.71
C LEU A 343 24.98 26.43 49.82
N ALA A 344 23.96 27.27 50.02
CA ALA A 344 23.95 28.29 51.07
C ALA A 344 23.94 27.67 52.48
N GLU A 345 23.19 26.58 52.68
CA GLU A 345 23.19 25.79 53.92
C GLU A 345 24.54 25.12 54.18
N ALA A 346 25.13 24.47 53.16
CA ALA A 346 26.46 23.86 53.27
C ALA A 346 27.56 24.89 53.60
N THR A 347 27.45 26.10 53.05
CA THR A 347 28.42 27.19 53.30
C THR A 347 28.19 27.86 54.66
N SER A 348 26.94 28.05 55.07
CA SER A 348 26.58 28.62 56.39
C SER A 348 26.90 27.67 57.54
N GLY A 349 26.87 26.35 57.30
CA GLY A 349 27.33 25.32 58.23
C GLY A 349 28.85 25.24 58.39
N ASN A 350 29.63 25.95 57.56
CA ASN A 350 31.10 25.85 57.55
C ASN A 350 31.83 26.97 58.34
N ASN A 351 31.15 27.58 59.31
CA ASN A 351 31.78 28.44 60.32
C ASN A 351 32.12 27.65 61.60
N ALA A 352 32.93 26.60 61.46
CA ALA A 352 33.80 26.09 62.53
C ALA A 352 34.93 25.27 61.91
N SER A 353 36.16 25.70 62.17
CA SER A 353 37.41 25.18 61.62
C SER A 353 37.55 23.65 61.71
N ARG A 354 37.99 23.01 60.62
CA ARG A 354 38.97 21.90 60.70
C ARG A 354 39.71 21.65 59.39
N THR A 355 41.03 21.70 59.52
CA THR A 355 42.11 21.33 58.59
C THR A 355 41.93 19.90 58.03
N PRO A 356 42.44 19.60 56.82
CA PRO A 356 42.18 18.33 56.15
C PRO A 356 43.12 17.22 56.67
N THR A 357 42.62 15.99 56.74
CA THR A 357 43.45 14.78 56.84
C THR A 357 42.97 13.78 55.78
N PRO A 358 43.86 13.20 54.97
CA PRO A 358 43.47 12.29 53.90
C PRO A 358 43.29 10.89 54.45
N ALA A 359 42.14 10.26 54.18
CA ALA A 359 41.98 8.82 54.31
C ALA A 359 41.10 8.29 53.17
N THR A 360 41.71 7.38 52.44
CA THR A 360 41.27 6.57 51.31
C THR A 360 40.04 5.71 51.64
N ALA A 361 39.05 5.69 50.73
CA ALA A 361 38.45 4.49 50.12
C ALA A 361 36.99 4.75 49.68
N GLY A 362 36.66 4.30 48.47
CA GLY A 362 35.29 4.24 47.95
C GLY A 362 35.17 4.85 46.57
N GLN A 363 35.57 4.09 45.55
CA GLN A 363 35.20 4.38 44.17
C GLN A 363 33.67 4.36 44.06
N ASP A 364 33.04 5.52 43.91
CA ASP A 364 31.69 5.59 43.35
C ASP A 364 31.66 6.64 42.25
N THR A 365 31.16 6.16 41.11
CA THR A 365 31.17 6.78 39.81
C THR A 365 30.30 8.03 39.79
N SER A 366 30.95 9.17 39.53
CA SER A 366 30.34 10.49 39.46
C SER A 366 29.12 10.52 38.50
N PRO A 367 27.92 10.95 38.97
CA PRO A 367 26.66 10.95 38.21
C PRO A 367 26.56 12.07 37.16
N LEU A 368 27.63 12.84 36.96
CA LEU A 368 27.66 13.96 36.01
C LEU A 368 28.13 13.56 34.60
N LYS A 369 28.67 12.35 34.42
CA LYS A 369 29.08 11.83 33.09
C LYS A 369 27.95 11.13 32.32
N THR A 370 26.85 10.77 32.98
CA THR A 370 25.67 10.16 32.35
C THR A 370 24.77 11.20 31.68
N LEU A 371 24.68 12.42 32.22
CA LEU A 371 23.88 13.51 31.62
C LEU A 371 24.50 14.12 30.36
N THR A 372 25.82 14.03 30.17
CA THR A 372 26.46 14.51 28.94
C THR A 372 26.32 13.53 27.77
N LYS A 373 26.00 12.26 28.03
CA LYS A 373 25.75 11.25 26.98
C LYS A 373 24.33 11.30 26.42
N THR A 374 23.35 11.75 27.19
CA THR A 374 21.97 11.90 26.71
C THR A 374 21.77 13.15 25.84
N PHE A 375 22.53 14.23 26.07
CA PHE A 375 22.47 15.43 25.22
C PHE A 375 23.28 15.34 23.91
N ALA A 376 24.23 14.40 23.81
CA ALA A 376 24.95 14.15 22.56
C ALA A 376 24.11 13.38 21.51
N LEU A 377 23.01 12.73 21.94
CA LEU A 377 22.11 12.01 21.03
C LEU A 377 21.06 12.91 20.34
N PHE A 378 20.89 14.16 20.79
CA PHE A 378 19.97 15.15 20.19
C PHE A 378 20.67 16.13 19.24
N ARG A 379 21.95 15.89 18.92
CA ARG A 379 22.67 16.60 17.87
C ARG A 379 22.97 15.63 16.73
N SER A 380 22.07 15.54 15.77
CA SER A 380 22.36 14.88 14.49
C SER A 380 23.54 15.59 13.81
N PRO A 381 24.53 14.85 13.26
CA PRO A 381 25.51 15.43 12.37
C PRO A 381 24.87 15.69 11.00
N ASN A 382 24.88 16.95 10.58
CA ASN A 382 24.84 17.32 9.18
C ASN A 382 25.99 16.60 8.45
N ARG A 383 25.66 15.68 7.54
CA ARG A 383 26.25 15.61 6.20
C ARG A 383 25.45 14.72 5.27
#